data_AF-A0A2W5FAH7-F1
#
_entry.id   AF-A0A2W5FAH7-F1
#
_cell.length_a   1.000
_cell.length_b   1.000
_cell.length_c   1.000
_cell.angle_alpha   90.00
_cell.angle_beta   90.00
_cell.angle_gamma   90.00
#
_symmetry.space_group_name_H-M   'P 1'
#
loop_
_entity.id
_entity.type
_entity.pdbx_description
1 polymer ?
#
loop_
_entity_poly.entity_id
_entity_poly.type
_entity_poly.pdbx_seq_one_letter_code
_entity_poly.pdbx_strand_id
1 'polypeptide(L)'
;MATVSPWYEQVRRALIVDPLNRDPRETHQNGMRLGKPSSWIFQHAIGGGQADFDQPIGDLSARHRVLLYALFNQKGHVPELIHAFERLVDRPQRMNGATMLDIGCGPFTAGLALGNVVGNEVPFHYFVSVWPSHLEAAGPVGKDRVHVT
;
A
#
# COMPACT_ATOMS: atom_id res chain seq x y z
N MET A 1 19.43 6.04 -4.43
CA MET A 1 18.16 5.56 -3.84
C MET A 1 17.05 6.36 -4.47
N ALA A 2 15.97 5.71 -4.94
CA ALA A 2 14.79 6.43 -5.42
C ALA A 2 14.21 7.28 -4.29
N THR A 3 13.85 8.53 -4.58
CA THR A 3 13.35 9.46 -3.57
C THR A 3 11.83 9.32 -3.45
N VAL A 4 11.37 8.93 -2.27
CA VAL A 4 9.95 8.98 -1.93
C VAL A 4 9.53 10.42 -1.65
N SER A 5 8.41 10.85 -2.23
CA SER A 5 7.88 12.20 -2.05
C SER A 5 7.28 12.40 -0.65
N PRO A 6 7.22 13.64 -0.15
CA PRO A 6 6.51 13.96 1.08
C PRO A 6 5.03 13.55 1.06
N TRP A 7 4.40 13.61 -0.12
CA TRP A 7 3.01 13.15 -0.31
C TRP A 7 2.86 11.67 -0.01
N TYR A 8 3.73 10.82 -0.57
CA TYR A 8 3.68 9.38 -0.31
C TYR A 8 3.85 9.08 1.19
N GLU A 9 4.82 9.72 1.85
CA GLU A 9 5.04 9.52 3.28
C GLU A 9 3.85 9.98 4.12
N GLN A 10 3.19 11.07 3.74
CA GLN A 10 1.97 11.54 4.38
C GLN A 10 0.84 10.51 4.23
N VAL A 11 0.61 9.98 3.02
CA VAL A 11 -0.42 8.97 2.75
C VAL A 11 -0.14 7.69 3.53
N ARG A 12 1.10 7.19 3.46
CA ARG A 12 1.53 5.99 4.18
C ARG A 12 1.37 6.15 5.69
N ARG A 13 1.74 7.33 6.22
CA ARG A 13 1.58 7.61 7.65
C ARG A 13 0.10 7.58 8.04
N ALA A 14 -0.74 8.35 7.35
CA ALA A 14 -2.14 8.52 7.70
C ALA A 14 -2.96 7.23 7.58
N LEU A 15 -2.69 6.40 6.57
CA LEU A 15 -3.52 5.24 6.25
C LEU A 15 -3.00 3.92 6.80
N ILE A 16 -1.70 3.82 7.07
CA ILE A 16 -1.07 2.55 7.48
C ILE A 16 -0.43 2.68 8.85
N VAL A 17 0.49 3.62 9.01
CA VAL A 17 1.30 3.71 10.23
C VAL A 17 0.45 4.17 11.42
N ASP A 18 -0.32 5.24 11.27
CA ASP A 18 -1.13 5.81 12.34
C ASP A 18 -2.25 4.87 12.79
N PRO A 19 -3.02 4.21 11.90
CA PRO A 19 -4.04 3.26 12.33
C PRO A 19 -3.46 2.08 13.13
N LEU A 20 -2.28 1.59 12.75
CA LEU A 20 -1.60 0.54 13.52
C LEU A 20 -1.05 1.08 14.84
N ASN A 21 -0.54 2.32 14.88
CA ASN A 21 -0.03 2.94 16.10
C ASN A 21 -1.12 3.30 17.12
N ARG A 22 -2.36 3.50 16.67
CA ARG A 22 -3.51 3.77 17.54
C ARG A 22 -4.19 2.48 18.04
N ASP A 23 -3.77 1.32 17.55
CA ASP A 23 -4.31 0.04 18.01
C ASP A 23 -3.86 -0.22 19.47
N PRO A 24 -4.76 -0.59 20.39
CA PRO A 24 -4.42 -0.84 21.79
C PRO A 24 -3.38 -1.93 22.04
N ARG A 25 -3.14 -2.81 21.05
CA ARG A 25 -2.14 -3.89 21.13
C ARG A 25 -0.76 -3.43 20.70
N GLU A 26 -0.63 -2.24 20.13
CA GLU A 26 0.67 -1.73 19.72
C GLU A 26 1.49 -1.30 20.95
N THR A 27 2.68 -1.88 21.12
CA THR A 27 3.55 -1.65 22.28
C THR A 27 4.79 -0.82 21.96
N HIS A 28 4.99 -0.44 20.69
CA HIS A 28 6.20 0.25 20.21
C HIS A 28 7.51 -0.47 20.50
N GLN A 29 7.44 -1.75 20.86
CA GLN A 29 8.62 -2.57 21.08
C GLN A 29 9.29 -2.88 19.73
N ASN A 30 10.61 -2.73 19.67
CA ASN A 30 11.34 -2.99 18.44
C ASN A 30 11.13 -4.44 17.97
N GLY A 31 10.86 -4.62 16.68
CA GLY A 31 10.58 -5.93 16.09
C GLY A 31 9.19 -6.51 16.40
N MET A 32 8.29 -5.73 16.99
CA MET A 32 6.91 -6.13 17.29
C MET A 32 5.93 -5.19 16.61
N ARG A 33 4.75 -5.71 16.23
CA ARG A 33 3.58 -4.93 15.84
C ARG A 33 2.31 -5.60 16.35
N LEU A 34 1.38 -4.80 16.88
CA LEU A 34 0.11 -5.31 17.43
C LEU A 34 0.30 -6.49 18.40
N GLY A 35 1.32 -6.41 19.27
CA GLY A 35 1.64 -7.45 20.26
C GLY A 35 2.26 -8.73 19.68
N LYS A 36 2.64 -8.76 18.39
CA LYS A 36 3.21 -9.94 17.73
C LYS A 36 4.61 -9.67 17.16
N PRO A 37 5.53 -10.66 17.19
CA PRO A 37 6.83 -10.53 16.53
C PRO A 37 6.68 -10.36 15.02
N SER A 38 7.51 -9.52 14.42
CA SER A 38 7.54 -9.32 12.96
C SER A 38 7.73 -10.63 12.20
N SER A 39 8.57 -11.54 12.68
CA SER A 39 8.76 -12.87 12.08
C SER A 39 7.47 -13.69 12.03
N TRP A 40 6.69 -13.67 13.12
CA TRP A 40 5.40 -14.34 13.17
C TRP A 40 4.43 -13.71 12.18
N ILE A 41 4.37 -12.38 12.12
CA ILE A 41 3.50 -11.65 11.18
C ILE A 41 3.83 -12.04 9.74
N PHE A 42 5.11 -11.99 9.36
CA PHE A 42 5.58 -12.35 8.02
C PHE A 42 5.19 -13.78 7.63
N GLN A 43 5.39 -14.74 8.53
CA GLN A 43 5.16 -16.16 8.26
C GLN A 43 3.68 -16.55 8.29
N HIS A 44 2.90 -15.99 9.22
CA HIS A 44 1.54 -16.47 9.50
C HIS A 44 0.46 -15.47 9.10
N ALA A 45 0.63 -14.19 9.43
CA ALA A 45 -0.42 -13.22 9.19
C ALA A 45 -0.48 -12.77 7.73
N ILE A 46 0.67 -12.57 7.09
CA ILE A 46 0.72 -12.08 5.69
C ILE A 46 1.23 -13.14 4.71
N GLY A 47 1.91 -14.18 5.17
CA GLY A 47 2.35 -15.32 4.34
C GLY A 47 3.12 -14.90 3.08
N GLY A 48 3.95 -13.86 3.17
CA GLY A 48 4.65 -13.31 2.00
C GLY A 48 3.73 -12.77 0.89
N GLY A 49 2.50 -12.38 1.21
CA GLY A 49 1.48 -11.94 0.24
C GLY A 49 0.59 -13.05 -0.30
N GLN A 50 0.79 -14.31 0.13
CA GLN A 50 -0.03 -15.47 -0.29
C GLN A 50 -1.11 -15.85 0.74
N ALA A 51 -1.24 -15.06 1.80
CA ALA A 51 -2.29 -15.24 2.79
C ALA A 51 -3.69 -14.99 2.20
N ASP A 52 -4.69 -15.74 2.67
CA ASP A 52 -6.09 -15.33 2.55
C ASP A 52 -6.33 -14.16 3.50
N PHE A 53 -6.41 -12.94 2.97
CA PHE A 53 -6.56 -11.71 3.73
C PHE A 53 -7.99 -11.43 4.21
N ASP A 54 -8.99 -12.15 3.69
CA ASP A 54 -10.38 -11.99 4.09
C ASP A 54 -10.67 -12.73 5.41
N GLN A 55 -9.86 -13.73 5.74
CA GLN A 55 -9.98 -14.46 7.00
C GLN A 55 -9.24 -13.75 8.13
N PRO A 56 -9.77 -13.74 9.37
CA PRO A 56 -9.00 -13.35 10.54
C PRO A 56 -7.95 -14.42 10.89
N ILE A 57 -6.94 -14.04 11.68
CA ILE A 57 -5.99 -14.99 12.27
C ILE A 57 -5.66 -14.60 13.71
N GLY A 58 -6.00 -15.49 14.65
CA GLY A 58 -5.97 -15.16 16.08
C GLY A 58 -6.87 -13.96 16.38
N ASP A 59 -6.29 -12.92 16.97
CA ASP A 59 -6.95 -11.64 17.25
C ASP A 59 -6.79 -10.59 16.13
N LEU A 60 -6.09 -10.92 15.04
CA LEU A 60 -5.95 -10.02 13.89
C LEU A 60 -7.15 -10.18 12.93
N SER A 61 -7.99 -9.16 12.84
CA SER A 61 -9.00 -9.07 11.78
C SER A 61 -8.37 -8.94 10.38
N ALA A 62 -9.16 -9.20 9.34
CA ALA A 62 -8.78 -9.01 7.93
C ALA A 62 -8.09 -7.65 7.68
N ARG A 63 -8.70 -6.56 8.16
CA ARG A 63 -8.14 -5.21 8.05
C ARG A 63 -6.75 -5.08 8.69
N HIS A 64 -6.52 -5.67 9.87
CA HIS A 64 -5.18 -5.63 10.49
C HIS A 64 -4.15 -6.35 9.62
N ARG A 65 -4.52 -7.49 9.03
CA ARG A 65 -3.63 -8.26 8.15
C ARG A 65 -3.23 -7.44 6.92
N VAL A 66 -4.19 -6.75 6.30
CA VAL A 66 -3.91 -5.88 5.14
C VAL A 66 -3.01 -4.70 5.52
N LEU A 67 -3.26 -4.03 6.65
CA LEU A 67 -2.41 -2.93 7.11
C LEU A 67 -0.98 -3.38 7.42
N LEU A 68 -0.82 -4.56 8.06
CA LEU A 68 0.48 -5.16 8.30
C LEU A 68 1.17 -5.51 6.98
N TYR A 69 0.44 -6.10 6.03
CA TYR A 69 0.99 -6.39 4.71
C TYR A 69 1.45 -5.12 4.01
N ALA A 70 0.64 -4.06 4.01
CA ALA A 70 1.01 -2.75 3.46
C ALA A 70 2.28 -2.18 4.14
N LEU A 71 2.34 -2.23 5.48
CA LEU A 71 3.47 -1.73 6.26
C LEU A 71 4.80 -2.37 5.84
N PHE A 72 4.79 -3.70 5.71
CA PHE A 72 5.98 -4.50 5.41
C PHE A 72 6.32 -4.52 3.92
N ASN A 73 5.32 -4.67 3.05
CA ASN A 73 5.49 -4.80 1.61
C ASN A 73 5.96 -3.47 0.98
N GLN A 74 5.33 -2.35 1.34
CA GLN A 74 5.60 -1.07 0.67
C GLN A 74 7.00 -0.52 0.99
N LYS A 75 7.59 -0.87 2.14
CA LYS A 75 8.90 -0.34 2.56
C LYS A 75 10.03 -0.68 1.57
N GLY A 76 9.99 -1.87 0.96
CA GLY A 76 10.94 -2.29 -0.06
C GLY A 76 10.47 -1.99 -1.48
N HIS A 77 9.23 -2.35 -1.78
CA HIS A 77 8.74 -2.36 -3.16
C HIS A 77 8.40 -0.98 -3.73
N VAL A 78 8.00 0.00 -2.91
CA VAL A 78 7.70 1.34 -3.45
C VAL A 78 8.94 2.01 -4.04
N PRO A 79 10.09 2.08 -3.34
CA PRO A 79 11.33 2.60 -3.94
C PRO A 79 11.76 1.88 -5.23
N GLU A 80 11.61 0.55 -5.29
CA GLU A 80 11.91 -0.25 -6.48
C GLU A 80 11.01 0.14 -7.66
N LEU A 81 9.71 0.26 -7.42
CA LEU A 81 8.73 0.62 -8.44
C LEU A 81 8.85 2.08 -8.86
N ILE A 82 9.18 3.01 -7.94
CA ILE A 82 9.50 4.39 -8.30
C ILE A 82 10.65 4.39 -9.30
N HIS A 83 11.73 3.65 -9.00
CA HIS A 83 12.87 3.56 -9.90
C HIS A 83 12.47 3.00 -11.28
N ALA A 84 11.64 1.95 -11.31
CA ALA A 84 11.15 1.38 -12.57
C ALA A 84 10.28 2.39 -13.35
N PHE A 85 9.36 3.08 -12.69
CA PHE A 85 8.49 4.06 -13.33
C PHE A 85 9.24 5.31 -13.79
N GLU A 86 10.28 5.76 -13.09
CA GLU A 86 11.16 6.85 -13.56
C GLU A 86 11.86 6.50 -14.88
N ARG A 87 12.09 5.21 -15.15
CA ARG A 87 12.69 4.74 -16.41
C ARG A 87 11.67 4.49 -17.51
N LEU A 88 10.45 4.13 -17.14
CA LEU A 88 9.36 3.87 -18.08
C LEU A 88 8.64 5.17 -18.50
N VAL A 89 8.46 6.09 -17.56
CA VAL A 89 7.77 7.37 -17.72
C VAL A 89 8.81 8.48 -17.82
N ASP A 90 9.38 8.62 -19.01
CA ASP A 90 10.37 9.66 -19.33
C ASP A 90 9.80 11.10 -19.25
N ARG A 91 8.48 11.25 -19.41
CA ARG A 91 7.74 12.51 -19.27
C ARG A 91 6.39 12.26 -18.59
N PRO A 92 6.18 12.74 -17.34
CA PRO A 92 4.93 12.57 -16.61
C PRO A 92 3.68 12.92 -17.42
N GLN A 93 3.73 13.97 -18.25
CA GLN A 93 2.59 14.46 -19.05
C GLN A 93 2.05 13.43 -20.05
N ARG A 94 2.84 12.40 -20.41
CA ARG A 94 2.35 11.28 -21.24
C ARG A 94 1.32 10.42 -20.54
N MET A 95 1.24 10.49 -19.21
CA MET A 95 0.23 9.78 -18.42
C MET A 95 -1.11 10.50 -18.40
N ASN A 96 -1.22 11.72 -18.96
CA ASN A 96 -2.47 12.48 -18.93
C ASN A 96 -3.59 11.72 -19.66
N GLY A 97 -4.63 11.32 -18.93
CA GLY A 97 -5.74 10.50 -19.45
C GLY A 97 -5.38 9.06 -19.77
N ALA A 98 -4.16 8.60 -19.43
CA ALA A 98 -3.76 7.21 -19.61
C ALA A 98 -4.59 6.30 -18.70
N THR A 99 -4.81 5.07 -19.16
CA THR A 99 -5.47 4.02 -18.37
C THR A 99 -4.43 3.02 -17.87
N MET A 100 -4.32 2.91 -16.56
CA MET A 100 -3.48 1.93 -15.88
C MET A 100 -4.35 0.81 -15.32
N LEU A 101 -3.98 -0.43 -15.62
CA LEU A 101 -4.60 -1.62 -15.06
C LEU A 101 -3.56 -2.33 -14.18
N ASP A 102 -3.81 -2.41 -12.88
CA ASP A 102 -2.94 -3.05 -11.92
C ASP A 102 -3.55 -4.37 -11.42
N ILE A 103 -3.02 -5.47 -11.96
CA ILE A 103 -3.47 -6.83 -11.69
C ILE A 103 -2.69 -7.37 -10.49
N GLY A 104 -3.43 -7.76 -9.44
CA GLY A 104 -2.83 -8.17 -8.18
C GLY A 104 -2.20 -7.00 -7.43
N CYS A 105 -2.86 -5.84 -7.39
CA CYS A 105 -2.27 -4.60 -6.88
C CYS A 105 -1.87 -4.64 -5.39
N GLY A 106 -2.33 -5.65 -4.65
CA GLY A 106 -2.12 -5.80 -3.22
C GLY A 106 -2.54 -4.53 -2.47
N PRO A 107 -1.69 -3.95 -1.61
CA PRO A 107 -1.98 -2.71 -0.90
C PRO A 107 -1.67 -1.48 -1.76
N PHE A 108 -2.09 -1.48 -3.03
CA PHE A 108 -1.93 -0.38 -3.99
C PHE A 108 -0.47 0.07 -4.19
N THR A 109 0.48 -0.86 -4.14
CA THR A 109 1.92 -0.53 -4.11
C THR A 109 2.38 0.17 -5.39
N ALA A 110 1.98 -0.35 -6.57
CA ALA A 110 2.37 0.25 -7.84
C ALA A 110 1.64 1.56 -8.13
N GLY A 111 0.36 1.69 -7.74
CA GLY A 111 -0.38 2.95 -7.85
C GLY A 111 0.25 4.08 -7.04
N LEU A 112 0.69 3.80 -5.81
CA LEU A 112 1.41 4.76 -4.98
C LEU A 112 2.76 5.15 -5.59
N ALA A 113 3.51 4.18 -6.12
CA ALA A 113 4.79 4.44 -6.78
C ALA A 113 4.61 5.26 -8.08
N LEU A 114 3.61 4.94 -8.89
CA LEU A 114 3.29 5.70 -10.10
C LEU A 114 2.84 7.12 -9.77
N GLY A 115 1.95 7.29 -8.78
CA GLY A 115 1.53 8.61 -8.30
C GLY A 115 2.69 9.46 -7.79
N ASN A 116 3.71 8.83 -7.18
CA ASN A 116 4.94 9.50 -6.77
C ASN A 116 5.74 10.05 -7.96
N VAL A 117 5.83 9.28 -9.05
CA VAL A 117 6.60 9.67 -10.26
C VAL A 117 5.86 10.69 -11.12
N VAL A 118 4.56 10.48 -11.32
CA VAL A 118 3.72 11.32 -12.18
C VAL A 118 3.39 12.66 -11.53
N GLY A 119 3.31 12.69 -10.20
CA GLY A 119 2.99 13.89 -9.43
C GLY A 119 1.50 14.25 -9.47
N ASN A 120 1.16 15.40 -8.87
CA ASN A 120 -0.23 15.80 -8.62
C ASN A 120 -0.89 16.54 -9.80
N GLU A 121 -0.14 16.84 -10.86
CA GLU A 121 -0.61 17.72 -11.96
C GLU A 121 -1.12 16.94 -13.18
N VAL A 122 -0.86 15.63 -13.23
CA VAL A 122 -1.19 14.81 -14.40
C VAL A 122 -2.22 13.75 -14.00
N PRO A 123 -3.49 13.92 -14.37
CA PRO A 123 -4.53 12.95 -14.06
C PRO A 123 -4.41 11.71 -14.94
N PHE A 124 -4.67 10.54 -14.36
CA PHE A 124 -4.74 9.25 -15.07
C PHE A 124 -5.86 8.39 -14.47
N HIS A 125 -6.35 7.42 -15.23
CA HIS A 125 -7.30 6.42 -14.74
C HIS A 125 -6.52 5.21 -14.21
N TYR A 126 -6.94 4.66 -13.08
CA TYR A 126 -6.24 3.55 -12.44
C TYR A 126 -7.24 2.55 -11.89
N PHE A 127 -7.27 1.39 -12.52
CA PHE A 127 -8.15 0.28 -12.20
C PHE A 127 -7.34 -0.84 -11.56
N VAL A 128 -7.94 -1.52 -10.60
CA VAL A 128 -7.27 -2.53 -9.80
C VAL A 128 -8.07 -3.81 -9.73
N SER A 129 -7.38 -4.96 -9.74
CA SER A 129 -7.97 -6.21 -9.28
C SER A 129 -7.50 -6.50 -7.87
N VAL A 130 -8.41 -6.54 -6.89
CA VAL A 130 -8.05 -6.66 -5.46
C VAL A 130 -8.94 -7.65 -4.75
N TRP A 131 -8.44 -8.19 -3.63
CA TRP A 131 -9.27 -8.94 -2.69
C TRP A 131 -10.22 -8.00 -1.93
N PRO A 132 -11.45 -8.40 -1.61
CA PRO A 132 -12.42 -7.55 -0.91
C PRO A 132 -11.86 -6.86 0.35
N SER A 133 -11.12 -7.57 1.20
CA SER A 133 -10.44 -7.01 2.39
C SER A 133 -9.49 -5.85 2.10
N HIS A 134 -8.90 -5.80 0.90
CA HIS A 134 -8.02 -4.71 0.50
C HIS A 134 -8.77 -3.44 0.13
N LEU A 135 -10.03 -3.53 -0.34
CA LEU A 135 -10.88 -2.36 -0.60
C LEU A 135 -11.25 -1.65 0.71
N GLU A 136 -11.64 -2.41 1.73
CA GLU A 136 -11.99 -1.84 3.04
C GLU A 136 -10.79 -1.16 3.73
N ALA A 137 -9.59 -1.72 3.54
CA ALA A 137 -8.37 -1.16 4.08
C ALA A 137 -7.88 0.10 3.34
N ALA A 138 -8.20 0.24 2.05
CA ALA A 138 -7.79 1.39 1.23
C ALA A 138 -8.44 2.72 1.68
N GLY A 139 -9.53 2.67 2.43
CA GLY A 139 -10.26 3.88 2.86
C GLY A 139 -10.74 4.73 1.67
N PRO A 140 -11.11 6.01 1.87
CA PRO A 140 -11.60 6.88 0.78
C PRO A 140 -10.52 7.32 -0.23
N VAL A 141 -9.32 6.74 -0.20
CA VAL A 141 -8.24 7.04 -1.13
C VAL A 141 -8.51 6.30 -2.44
N GLY A 142 -9.49 6.81 -3.17
CA GLY A 142 -9.98 6.22 -4.42
C GLY A 142 -11.24 6.86 -4.98
N LYS A 143 -11.69 8.02 -4.45
CA LYS A 143 -12.83 8.74 -5.05
C LYS A 143 -12.47 10.06 -5.71
N ASP A 144 -11.43 10.74 -5.24
CA ASP A 144 -11.09 12.07 -5.78
C ASP A 144 -9.84 12.09 -6.68
N ARG A 145 -9.09 10.98 -6.80
CA ARG A 145 -7.77 10.97 -7.49
C ARG A 145 -7.44 9.72 -8.30
N VAL A 146 -8.17 8.62 -8.09
CA VAL A 146 -7.97 7.30 -8.69
C VAL A 146 -9.37 6.76 -8.85
N HIS A 147 -9.94 6.78 -10.06
CA HIS A 147 -11.26 6.16 -10.27
C HIS A 147 -11.11 4.64 -10.18
N VAL A 148 -11.33 4.09 -8.99
CA VAL A 148 -11.46 2.66 -8.77
C VAL A 148 -12.90 2.28 -9.11
N THR A 149 -13.13 1.62 -10.25
CA THR A 149 -14.31 0.78 -10.48
C THR A 149 -13.90 -0.67 -10.47
#